data_AF-A0A533X9H2-F1
#
_entry.id   AF-A0A533X9H2-F1
#
_cell.length_a   1.000
_cell.length_b   1.000
_cell.length_c   1.000
_cell.angle_alpha   90.00
_cell.angle_beta   90.00
_cell.angle_gamma   90.00
#
_symmetry.space_group_name_H-M   'P 1'
#
loop_
_entity.id
_entity.type
_entity.pdbx_description
1 polymer ?
#
loop_
_entity_poly.entity_id
_entity_poly.type
_entity_poly.pdbx_seq_one_letter_code
_entity_poly.pdbx_strand_id
1 'polypeptide(L)'
;MIAAKWVAESVHSRDPSRLEGYETEWRETFEKEMKAMTRLRGVFERLSNREVDLLISTLSSPKLLARLGKSDFDFHATAFLSALGVVGLFTLARLVASAEVRQLLSPRS
;
A
#
# COMPACT_ATOMS: atom_id res chain seq x y z
N MET A 1 6.81 11.96 -15.44
CA MET A 1 6.42 10.52 -15.47
C MET A 1 7.65 9.71 -15.87
N ILE A 2 8.06 8.72 -15.07
CA ILE A 2 9.28 7.90 -15.29
C ILE A 2 9.28 7.19 -16.65
N ALA A 3 8.13 6.65 -17.08
CA ALA A 3 8.01 5.98 -18.37
C ALA A 3 8.30 6.94 -19.54
N ALA A 4 7.72 8.14 -19.51
CA ALA A 4 7.92 9.14 -20.57
C ALA A 4 9.39 9.56 -20.69
N LYS A 5 10.12 9.67 -19.56
CA LYS A 5 11.55 9.96 -19.53
C LYS A 5 12.34 8.88 -20.28
N TRP A 6 12.18 7.61 -19.92
CA TRP A 6 12.96 6.52 -20.52
C TRP A 6 12.58 6.22 -21.97
N VAL A 7 11.32 6.43 -22.35
CA VAL A 7 10.90 6.39 -23.75
C VAL A 7 11.58 7.51 -24.55
N ALA A 8 11.57 8.74 -24.05
CA ALA A 8 12.23 9.87 -24.71
C ALA A 8 13.73 9.59 -24.91
N GLU A 9 14.39 9.04 -23.89
CA GLU A 9 15.82 8.76 -23.93
C GLU A 9 16.17 7.65 -24.92
N SER A 10 15.37 6.59 -24.98
CA SER A 10 15.53 5.52 -25.96
C SER A 10 15.36 6.02 -27.40
N VAL A 11 14.35 6.87 -27.65
CA VAL A 11 14.11 7.46 -28.96
C VAL A 11 15.24 8.42 -29.36
N HIS A 12 15.66 9.29 -28.45
CA HIS A 12 16.71 10.29 -28.70
C HIS A 12 18.06 9.63 -29.01
N SER A 13 18.43 8.61 -28.23
CA SER A 13 19.69 7.87 -28.41
C SER A 13 19.62 6.77 -29.48
N ARG A 14 18.43 6.48 -30.03
CA ARG A 14 18.16 5.35 -30.93
C ARG A 14 18.63 4.01 -30.36
N ASP A 15 18.54 3.87 -29.04
CA ASP A 15 19.02 2.73 -28.29
C ASP A 15 17.87 2.14 -27.46
N PRO A 16 17.27 1.02 -27.91
CA PRO A 16 16.19 0.35 -27.19
C PRO A 16 16.59 -0.14 -25.79
N SER A 17 17.88 -0.42 -25.55
CA SER A 17 18.34 -0.92 -24.24
C SER A 17 18.15 0.09 -23.12
N ARG A 18 18.01 1.40 -23.45
CA ARG A 18 17.69 2.45 -22.48
C ARG A 18 16.36 2.23 -21.77
N LEU A 19 15.43 1.47 -22.34
CA LEU A 19 14.16 1.15 -21.69
C LEU A 19 14.34 0.32 -20.42
N GLU A 20 15.44 -0.41 -20.25
CA GLU A 20 15.75 -1.14 -19.01
C GLU A 20 15.90 -0.20 -17.80
N GLY A 21 16.27 1.05 -18.04
CA GLY A 21 16.35 2.09 -17.01
C GLY A 21 15.00 2.39 -16.38
N TYR A 22 13.90 2.20 -17.10
CA TYR A 22 12.55 2.38 -16.54
C TYR A 22 12.28 1.41 -15.40
N GLU A 23 12.56 0.11 -15.61
CA GLU A 23 12.32 -0.89 -14.59
C GLU A 23 13.19 -0.63 -13.36
N THR A 24 14.46 -0.30 -13.58
CA THR A 24 15.39 0.05 -12.49
C THR A 24 14.87 1.22 -11.66
N GLU A 25 14.57 2.36 -12.29
CA GLU A 25 14.12 3.57 -11.59
C GLU A 25 12.73 3.38 -10.95
N TRP A 26 11.83 2.63 -11.61
CA TRP A 26 10.53 2.28 -11.04
C TRP A 26 10.69 1.42 -9.80
N ARG A 27 11.56 0.41 -9.82
CA ARG A 27 11.81 -0.47 -8.67
C ARG A 27 12.40 0.30 -7.50
N GLU A 28 13.41 1.12 -7.75
CA GLU A 28 14.02 1.99 -6.73
C GLU A 28 12.99 2.91 -6.07
N THR A 29 12.05 3.43 -6.85
CA THR A 29 11.05 4.37 -6.35
C THR A 29 9.87 3.68 -5.65
N PHE A 30 9.34 2.59 -6.22
CA PHE A 30 8.02 2.06 -5.84
C PHE A 30 8.03 0.62 -5.30
N GLU A 31 9.09 -0.17 -5.52
CA GLU A 31 9.06 -1.60 -5.18
C GLU A 31 8.83 -1.85 -3.69
N LYS A 32 9.47 -1.04 -2.83
CA LYS A 32 9.34 -1.17 -1.38
C LYS A 32 7.90 -0.97 -0.91
N GLU A 33 7.25 0.09 -1.39
CA GLU A 33 5.86 0.40 -1.06
C GLU A 33 4.92 -0.64 -1.65
N MET A 34 5.14 -1.04 -2.90
CA MET A 34 4.36 -2.09 -3.56
C MET A 34 4.39 -3.41 -2.79
N LYS A 35 5.58 -3.85 -2.34
CA LYS A 35 5.73 -5.06 -1.51
C LYS A 35 4.98 -4.93 -0.18
N ALA A 36 5.01 -3.75 0.45
CA ALA A 36 4.28 -3.51 1.70
C ALA A 36 2.76 -3.56 1.47
N MET A 37 2.25 -2.92 0.40
CA MET A 37 0.83 -2.95 0.05
C MET A 37 0.34 -4.34 -0.30
N THR A 38 1.13 -5.13 -1.05
CA THR A 38 0.78 -6.53 -1.37
C THR A 38 0.65 -7.39 -0.12
N ARG A 39 1.54 -7.21 0.87
CA ARG A 39 1.41 -7.91 2.16
C ARG A 39 0.17 -7.46 2.93
N LEU A 40 -0.07 -6.15 2.98
CA LEU A 40 -1.23 -5.58 3.66
C LEU A 40 -2.55 -6.07 3.02
N ARG A 41 -2.59 -6.21 1.69
CA ARG A 41 -3.72 -6.80 0.97
C ARG A 41 -4.01 -8.23 1.44
N GLY A 42 -2.99 -9.08 1.59
CA GLY A 42 -3.16 -10.44 2.10
C GLY A 42 -3.71 -10.50 3.52
N VAL A 43 -3.46 -9.47 4.34
CA VAL A 43 -4.10 -9.31 5.66
C VAL A 43 -5.56 -8.92 5.50
N PHE A 44 -5.87 -7.91 4.68
CA PHE A 44 -7.24 -7.46 4.45
C PHE A 44 -8.15 -8.56 3.90
N GLU A 45 -7.63 -9.41 3.00
CA GLU A 45 -8.35 -10.55 2.43
C GLU A 45 -8.77 -11.61 3.47
N ARG A 46 -8.18 -11.60 4.66
CA ARG A 46 -8.42 -12.59 5.73
C ARG A 46 -9.20 -12.04 6.93
N LEU A 47 -9.57 -10.76 6.88
CA LEU A 47 -10.39 -10.17 7.93
C LEU A 47 -11.79 -10.77 7.90
N SER A 48 -12.30 -11.10 9.08
CA SER A 48 -13.72 -11.42 9.27
C SER A 48 -14.56 -10.14 9.21
N ASN A 49 -15.87 -10.28 9.01
CA ASN A 49 -16.79 -9.13 8.99
C ASN A 49 -16.67 -8.28 10.26
N ARG A 50 -16.55 -8.90 11.44
CA ARG A 50 -16.37 -8.18 12.72
C ARG A 50 -15.07 -7.35 12.76
N GLU A 51 -14.00 -7.86 12.15
CA GLU A 51 -12.71 -7.18 12.07
C GLU A 51 -12.76 -6.01 11.07
N VAL A 52 -13.50 -6.18 9.97
CA VAL A 52 -13.80 -5.10 9.03
C VAL A 52 -14.65 -4.01 9.71
N ASP A 53 -15.68 -4.37 10.47
CA ASP A 53 -16.52 -3.42 11.21
C ASP A 53 -15.70 -2.64 12.25
N LEU A 54 -14.81 -3.33 12.99
CA LEU A 54 -13.90 -2.69 13.94
C LEU A 54 -12.93 -1.73 13.24
N LEU A 55 -12.38 -2.13 12.09
CA LEU A 55 -11.50 -1.28 11.30
C LEU A 55 -12.23 -0.03 10.81
N ILE A 56 -13.41 -0.19 10.22
CA ILE A 56 -14.23 0.91 9.69
C ILE A 56 -14.64 1.85 10.83
N SER A 57 -15.18 1.34 11.93
CA SER A 57 -15.57 2.18 13.08
C SER A 57 -14.40 2.98 13.67
N THR A 58 -13.19 2.41 13.67
CA THR A 58 -11.96 3.11 14.08
C THR A 58 -11.59 4.20 13.06
N LEU A 59 -11.80 3.94 11.77
CA LEU A 59 -11.47 4.83 10.65
C LEU A 59 -12.50 5.94 10.40
N SER A 60 -13.77 5.75 10.77
CA SER A 60 -14.89 6.67 10.53
C SER A 60 -14.81 7.98 11.35
N SER A 61 -13.68 8.28 11.97
CA SER A 61 -13.44 9.55 12.63
C SER A 61 -13.52 10.71 11.62
N PRO A 62 -14.35 11.75 11.86
CA PRO A 62 -14.46 12.90 10.96
C PRO A 62 -13.11 13.59 10.68
N LYS A 63 -12.19 13.54 11.66
CA LYS A 63 -10.83 14.08 11.57
C LYS A 63 -9.97 13.32 10.56
N LEU A 64 -10.19 12.01 10.45
CA LEU A 64 -9.50 11.11 9.53
C LEU A 64 -9.97 11.35 8.10
N LEU A 65 -11.29 11.42 7.89
CA LEU A 65 -11.88 11.72 6.59
C LEU A 65 -11.45 13.10 6.05
N ALA A 66 -11.42 14.11 6.93
CA ALA A 66 -10.95 15.44 6.56
C ALA A 66 -9.45 15.50 6.21
N ARG A 67 -8.63 14.59 6.75
CA ARG A 67 -7.19 14.47 6.41
C ARG A 67 -7.00 13.73 5.10
N LEU A 68 -7.74 12.65 4.87
CA LEU A 68 -7.69 11.88 3.63
C LEU A 68 -8.15 12.72 2.43
N GLY A 69 -9.19 13.54 2.60
CA GLY A 69 -9.70 14.42 1.54
C GLY A 69 -8.78 15.59 1.14
N LYS A 70 -7.66 15.80 1.84
CA LYS A 70 -6.66 16.84 1.51
C LYS A 70 -5.40 16.30 0.83
N SER A 71 -5.29 14.98 0.67
CA SER A 71 -4.12 14.31 0.09
C SER A 71 -4.37 14.01 -1.39
N ASP A 72 -3.31 14.00 -2.20
CA ASP A 72 -3.35 13.44 -3.56
C ASP A 72 -3.51 11.91 -3.53
N PHE A 73 -4.17 11.37 -4.57
CA PHE A 73 -4.49 9.95 -4.69
C PHE A 73 -3.25 9.05 -4.66
N ASP A 74 -2.19 9.49 -5.32
CA ASP A 74 -0.96 8.71 -5.50
C ASP A 74 -0.10 8.60 -4.22
N PHE A 75 -0.42 9.36 -3.16
CA PHE A 75 0.25 9.29 -1.85
C PHE A 75 -0.66 8.82 -0.71
N HIS A 76 -1.83 8.27 -1.04
CA HIS A 76 -2.81 7.90 -0.03
C HIS A 76 -2.35 6.80 0.92
N ALA A 77 -1.44 5.89 0.56
CA ALA A 77 -1.03 4.84 1.50
C ALA A 77 -0.29 5.43 2.72
N THR A 78 0.66 6.34 2.50
CA THR A 78 1.39 7.02 3.58
C THR A 78 0.51 8.05 4.29
N ALA A 79 -0.33 8.78 3.57
CA ALA A 79 -1.31 9.69 4.15
C ALA A 79 -2.37 8.94 4.99
N PHE A 80 -2.77 7.75 4.57
CA PHE A 80 -3.68 6.85 5.29
C PHE A 80 -3.04 6.35 6.58
N LEU A 81 -1.82 5.82 6.51
CA LEU A 81 -1.04 5.43 7.70
C LEU A 81 -0.84 6.59 8.68
N SER A 82 -0.59 7.80 8.16
CA SER A 82 -0.42 9.00 8.97
C SER A 82 -1.75 9.49 9.57
N ALA A 83 -2.85 9.37 8.84
CA ALA A 83 -4.17 9.80 9.28
C ALA A 83 -4.73 8.86 10.36
N LEU A 84 -4.43 7.55 10.28
CA LEU A 84 -4.81 6.53 11.26
C LEU A 84 -4.38 6.88 12.69
N GLY A 85 -3.28 7.61 12.83
CA GLY A 85 -2.70 7.94 14.13
C GLY A 85 -2.33 6.67 14.93
N VAL A 86 -1.97 6.87 16.19
CA VAL A 86 -1.46 5.78 17.04
C VAL A 86 -2.52 4.70 17.26
N VAL A 87 -3.77 5.07 17.52
CA VAL A 87 -4.87 4.12 17.77
C VAL A 87 -5.17 3.29 16.53
N GLY A 88 -5.29 3.91 15.35
CA GLY A 88 -5.54 3.20 14.10
C GLY A 88 -4.40 2.26 13.72
N LEU A 89 -3.14 2.68 13.94
CA LEU A 89 -1.97 1.82 13.74
C LEU A 89 -1.96 0.62 14.69
N PHE A 90 -2.34 0.79 15.96
CA PHE A 90 -2.48 -0.33 16.90
C PHE A 90 -3.60 -1.29 16.49
N THR A 91 -4.75 -0.79 16.04
CA THR A 91 -5.83 -1.62 15.52
C THR A 91 -5.38 -2.42 14.30
N LEU A 92 -4.71 -1.79 13.34
CA LEU A 92 -4.13 -2.48 12.19
C LEU A 92 -3.12 -3.55 12.61
N ALA A 93 -2.20 -3.23 13.53
CA ALA A 93 -1.21 -4.19 14.01
C ALA A 93 -1.88 -5.42 14.65
N ARG A 94 -2.95 -5.21 15.43
CA ARG A 94 -3.75 -6.29 16.04
C ARG A 94 -4.45 -7.15 14.98
N LEU A 95 -5.00 -6.52 13.94
CA LEU A 95 -5.66 -7.21 12.83
C LEU A 95 -4.66 -8.04 12.01
N VAL A 96 -3.49 -7.48 11.69
CA VAL A 96 -2.37 -8.18 11.01
C VAL A 96 -1.97 -9.40 11.82
N ALA A 97 -1.71 -9.24 13.12
CA ALA A 97 -1.33 -10.35 13.98
C ALA A 97 -2.40 -11.44 14.04
N SER A 98 -3.69 -11.08 14.10
CA SER A 98 -4.78 -12.05 14.08
C SER A 98 -4.85 -12.82 12.75
N ALA A 99 -4.69 -12.13 11.63
CA ALA A 99 -4.71 -12.75 10.29
C ALA A 99 -3.51 -13.70 10.07
N GLU A 100 -2.32 -13.34 10.55
CA GLU A 100 -1.12 -14.19 10.50
C GLU A 100 -1.27 -15.44 11.38
N VAL A 101 -1.78 -15.30 12.61
CA VAL A 101 -2.09 -16.45 13.47
C VAL A 101 -3.11 -17.37 12.80
N ARG A 102 -4.14 -16.81 12.16
CA ARG A 102 -5.15 -17.60 11.43
C ARG A 102 -4.53 -18.34 10.24
N GLN A 103 -3.58 -17.73 9.54
CA GLN A 103 -2.83 -18.40 8.46
C GLN A 103 -2.03 -19.60 8.97
N LEU A 104 -1.33 -19.44 10.10
CA LEU A 104 -0.51 -20.51 10.68
C LEU A 104 -1.36 -21.67 11.21
N LEU A 105 -2.57 -21.38 11.68
CA LEU A 105 -3.50 -22.38 12.23
C LEU A 105 -4.43 -23.00 11.18
N SER A 106 -4.54 -22.39 9.99
CA SER A 106 -5.32 -22.95 8.89
C SER A 106 -4.52 -24.08 8.24
N PRO A 107 -5.06 -25.31 8.08
CA PRO A 107 -4.37 -26.36 7.36
C PRO A 107 -4.07 -25.88 5.95
N ARG A 108 -2.83 -26.08 5.47
CA ARG A 108 -2.53 -25.95 4.05
C ARG A 108 -3.36 -27.00 3.31
N SER A 109 -4.48 -26.59 2.72
CA SER A 109 -5.20 -27.36 1.70
C SER A 109 -4.50 -27.23 0.36
#